data_AF-A0A426UY33-F1
#
_entry.id   AF-A0A426UY33-F1
#
_cell.length_a   1.000
_cell.length_b   1.000
_cell.length_c   1.000
_cell.angle_alpha   90.00
_cell.angle_beta   90.00
_cell.angle_gamma   90.00
#
_symmetry.space_group_name_H-M   'P 1'
#
loop_
_entity.id
_entity.type
_entity.pdbx_description
1 polymer ?
#
loop_
_entity_poly.entity_id
_entity_poly.type
_entity_poly.pdbx_seq_one_letter_code
_entity_poly.pdbx_strand_id
1 'polypeptide(L)'
;MANADAMGLWTLRFSSVLAPVPVVELLEINRFWGYGLLGPAIAATWATGLWQRRRQLARVGPAAPSGPQARHGFWDAGEAHEADGHAERRDRAMTNLVASIKDESVDADVRVQLIQDLVDLGGEAMALRLAPVTVASEVDVEVRLEAAEHMSRFNLGDAVQALEAIATDPAVGDKYRLDAASALADSAARPAAIALMQLVTDDGVSEYVRHSAANALRRVNRPAAAMALRHLANAPLVTARLRIICAEQLADDNLEDARDALWRLVKGVESVMDHHLGIDAAEAMHGIDPEAGVEAYSVLAVDSCFHWSGRIEAAYRLGRLGVGDGFDLLSDFACAEGVEDVYGLAALDRLFQLEIESGTLDAEE
;
A
#
# COMPACT_ATOMS: atom_id res chain seq x y z
N MET A 1 -55.07 -8.30 26.52
CA MET A 1 -55.25 -7.52 25.27
C MET A 1 -54.48 -6.23 25.45
N ALA A 2 -53.63 -5.71 24.58
CA ALA A 2 -52.88 -6.18 23.40
C ALA A 2 -52.44 -4.87 22.71
N ASN A 3 -51.13 -4.71 22.43
CA ASN A 3 -50.58 -3.76 21.42
C ASN A 3 -50.86 -2.25 21.68
N ALA A 4 -50.25 -1.25 21.04
CA ALA A 4 -48.97 -1.02 20.36
C ALA A 4 -48.85 0.53 20.13
N ASP A 5 -47.74 1.17 19.77
CA ASP A 5 -46.37 0.72 19.46
C ASP A 5 -45.32 1.81 19.81
N ALA A 6 -44.02 1.58 19.56
CA ALA A 6 -42.98 2.61 19.63
C ALA A 6 -42.35 2.87 18.26
N MET A 7 -42.44 4.13 17.76
CA MET A 7 -41.67 4.61 16.61
C MET A 7 -40.92 5.91 16.94
N GLY A 8 -39.76 5.74 17.59
CA GLY A 8 -38.77 6.80 17.75
C GLY A 8 -37.76 6.79 16.60
N LEU A 9 -38.07 7.47 15.49
CA LEU A 9 -37.17 7.62 14.34
C LEU A 9 -35.96 8.50 14.69
N TRP A 10 -34.87 7.87 15.16
CA TRP A 10 -33.56 8.52 15.25
C TRP A 10 -32.87 8.53 13.90
N THR A 11 -33.10 9.59 13.12
CA THR A 11 -32.31 9.85 11.91
C THR A 11 -30.92 10.34 12.30
N LEU A 12 -29.91 9.48 12.17
CA LEU A 12 -28.49 9.86 12.25
C LEU A 12 -28.15 10.80 11.08
N ARG A 13 -28.13 12.10 11.34
CA ARG A 13 -27.57 13.08 10.42
C ARG A 13 -26.04 12.95 10.43
N PHE A 14 -25.48 12.40 9.36
CA PHE A 14 -24.08 12.61 9.03
C PHE A 14 -23.85 14.11 8.82
N SER A 15 -23.30 14.79 9.83
CA SER A 15 -22.83 16.17 9.69
C SER A 15 -21.41 16.12 9.13
N SER A 16 -21.31 16.16 7.80
CA SER A 16 -20.07 16.44 7.10
C SER A 16 -19.67 17.90 7.37
N VAL A 17 -18.91 18.11 8.45
CA VAL A 17 -18.24 19.39 8.72
C VAL A 17 -17.05 19.51 7.76
N LEU A 18 -17.37 19.84 6.51
CA LEU A 18 -16.43 20.46 5.59
C LEU A 18 -16.12 21.85 6.14
N ALA A 19 -14.97 21.99 6.80
CA ALA A 19 -14.45 23.32 7.10
C ALA A 19 -14.14 24.04 5.78
N PRO A 20 -14.61 25.28 5.55
CA PRO A 20 -14.24 26.03 4.37
C PRO A 20 -12.76 26.43 4.48
N VAL A 21 -11.90 25.76 3.72
CA VAL A 21 -10.54 26.23 3.49
C VAL A 21 -10.65 27.52 2.67
N PRO A 22 -10.04 28.64 3.11
CA PRO A 22 -10.02 29.85 2.30
C PRO A 22 -9.20 29.57 1.04
N VAL A 23 -9.83 29.73 -0.13
CA VAL A 23 -9.10 29.78 -1.40
C VAL A 23 -8.31 31.09 -1.41
N VAL A 24 -7.05 31.00 -1.02
CA VAL A 24 -6.06 32.04 -1.32
C VAL A 24 -5.43 31.64 -2.65
N GLU A 25 -5.77 32.39 -3.69
CA GLU A 25 -5.04 32.34 -4.96
C GLU A 25 -3.60 32.82 -4.71
N LEU A 26 -2.68 31.86 -4.66
CA LEU A 26 -1.24 32.10 -4.62
C LEU A 26 -0.60 31.29 -5.74
N LEU A 27 0.25 31.96 -6.51
CA LEU A 27 0.77 31.46 -7.79
C LEU A 27 1.64 30.21 -7.64
N GLU A 28 1.45 29.28 -8.58
CA GLU A 28 2.49 28.44 -9.19
C GLU A 28 3.36 27.51 -8.32
N ILE A 29 2.82 26.94 -7.24
CA ILE A 29 3.45 25.79 -6.54
C ILE A 29 2.51 24.58 -6.48
N ASN A 30 1.93 24.17 -7.62
CA ASN A 30 0.86 23.17 -7.63
C ASN A 30 0.96 22.10 -8.74
N ARG A 31 2.17 21.53 -8.94
CA ARG A 31 2.38 20.33 -9.78
C ARG A 31 3.16 19.18 -9.15
N PHE A 32 3.55 19.28 -7.87
CA PHE A 32 4.50 18.32 -7.27
C PHE A 32 3.90 17.08 -6.58
N TRP A 33 2.63 17.08 -6.14
CA TRP A 33 2.04 15.94 -5.40
C TRP A 33 0.56 15.66 -5.72
N GLY A 34 0.16 15.72 -7.00
CA GLY A 34 -1.25 15.73 -7.41
C GLY A 34 -2.02 14.39 -7.34
N TYR A 35 -1.41 13.27 -7.74
CA TYR A 35 -2.15 12.01 -7.94
C TYR A 35 -1.53 10.77 -7.28
N GLY A 36 -0.26 10.83 -6.88
CA GLY A 36 0.42 9.77 -6.11
C GLY A 36 -0.12 9.56 -4.70
N LEU A 37 -1.09 10.36 -4.25
CA LEU A 37 -1.71 10.23 -2.93
C LEU A 37 -3.15 9.68 -2.96
N LEU A 38 -3.82 9.53 -4.10
CA LEU A 38 -5.22 9.07 -4.08
C LEU A 38 -5.32 7.56 -3.83
N GLY A 39 -4.46 6.77 -4.48
CA GLY A 39 -4.26 5.34 -4.17
C GLY A 39 -3.76 5.16 -2.72
N PRO A 40 -2.64 5.77 -2.33
CA PRO A 40 -2.13 5.69 -0.96
C PRO A 40 -3.03 6.31 0.11
N ALA A 41 -3.92 7.27 -0.17
CA ALA A 41 -4.88 7.78 0.81
C ALA A 41 -6.12 6.88 0.95
N ILE A 42 -6.59 6.24 -0.12
CA ILE A 42 -7.63 5.20 -0.02
C ILE A 42 -7.03 3.98 0.71
N ALA A 43 -5.84 3.55 0.30
CA ALA A 43 -5.10 2.48 0.98
C ALA A 43 -4.74 2.87 2.42
N ALA A 44 -4.41 4.12 2.73
CA ALA A 44 -4.20 4.57 4.11
C ALA A 44 -5.51 4.77 4.88
N THR A 45 -6.64 5.04 4.24
CA THR A 45 -7.94 5.09 4.94
C THR A 45 -8.41 3.68 5.29
N TRP A 46 -8.23 2.71 4.39
CA TRP A 46 -8.47 1.30 4.67
C TRP A 46 -7.44 0.70 5.63
N ALA A 47 -6.15 0.96 5.40
CA ALA A 47 -5.09 0.53 6.31
C ALA A 47 -5.15 1.25 7.65
N THR A 48 -5.68 2.48 7.77
CA THR A 48 -5.98 3.07 9.09
C THR A 48 -7.26 2.51 9.70
N GLY A 49 -8.25 2.04 8.92
CA GLY A 49 -9.38 1.25 9.44
C GLY A 49 -8.92 -0.10 10.03
N LEU A 50 -8.20 -0.90 9.23
CA LEU A 50 -7.57 -2.16 9.65
C LEU A 50 -6.53 -1.96 10.75
N TRP A 51 -5.71 -0.90 10.70
CA TRP A 51 -4.76 -0.56 11.76
C TRP A 51 -5.45 0.02 12.99
N GLN A 52 -6.61 0.68 12.88
CA GLN A 52 -7.41 1.05 14.05
C GLN A 52 -8.07 -0.17 14.69
N ARG A 53 -8.57 -1.14 13.91
CA ARG A 53 -8.95 -2.48 14.43
C ARG A 53 -7.74 -3.14 15.10
N ARG A 54 -6.64 -3.38 14.38
CA ARG A 54 -5.39 -3.98 14.93
C ARG A 54 -4.81 -3.20 16.12
N ARG A 55 -4.98 -1.88 16.21
CA ARG A 55 -4.54 -1.05 17.35
C ARG A 55 -5.55 -1.00 18.50
N GLN A 56 -6.84 -1.24 18.27
CA GLN A 56 -7.79 -1.56 19.33
C GLN A 56 -7.43 -2.92 19.94
N LEU A 57 -7.15 -3.92 19.10
CA LEU A 57 -6.70 -5.24 19.52
C LEU A 57 -5.35 -5.20 20.26
N ALA A 58 -4.36 -4.44 19.77
CA ALA A 58 -3.05 -4.29 20.42
C ALA A 58 -3.03 -3.33 21.63
N ARG A 59 -4.06 -2.47 21.81
CA ARG A 59 -4.23 -1.68 23.04
C ARG A 59 -4.72 -2.52 24.22
N VAL A 60 -5.22 -3.73 23.96
CA VAL A 60 -5.43 -4.77 24.97
C VAL A 60 -4.12 -5.56 25.16
N GLY A 61 -3.05 -4.86 25.49
CA GLY A 61 -1.87 -5.49 26.10
C GLY A 61 -2.24 -6.10 27.45
N PRO A 62 -1.45 -7.05 27.99
CA PRO A 62 -1.81 -7.76 29.21
C PRO A 62 -2.03 -6.76 30.34
N ALA A 63 -3.25 -6.73 30.86
CA ALA A 63 -3.59 -5.88 31.99
C ALA A 63 -2.62 -6.20 33.14
N ALA A 64 -1.85 -5.21 33.57
CA ALA A 64 -1.13 -5.30 34.84
C ALA A 64 -2.15 -5.68 35.92
N PRO A 65 -1.80 -6.55 36.89
CA PRO A 65 -2.77 -7.12 37.82
C PRO A 65 -3.30 -6.07 38.81
N SER A 66 -4.25 -5.25 38.34
CA SER A 66 -5.22 -4.58 39.18
C SER A 66 -5.98 -5.67 39.94
N GLY A 67 -5.98 -5.57 41.26
CA GLY A 67 -6.55 -6.57 42.16
C GLY A 67 -8.00 -6.92 41.83
N PRO A 68 -8.51 -8.07 42.31
CA PRO A 68 -9.68 -8.75 41.76
C PRO A 68 -10.98 -7.93 41.85
N GLN A 69 -11.21 -7.10 40.84
CA GLN A 69 -12.53 -6.65 40.43
C GLN A 69 -12.91 -7.46 39.21
N ALA A 70 -13.32 -8.71 39.46
CA ALA A 70 -14.01 -9.50 38.46
C ALA A 70 -15.23 -8.70 37.99
N ARG A 71 -15.22 -8.27 36.73
CA ARG A 71 -16.46 -7.97 36.03
C ARG A 71 -17.18 -9.31 35.90
N HIS A 72 -18.10 -9.58 36.82
CA HIS A 72 -18.95 -10.77 36.73
C HIS A 72 -19.56 -10.82 35.34
N GLY A 73 -19.18 -11.85 34.58
CA GLY A 73 -19.83 -12.12 33.32
C GLY A 73 -21.31 -12.39 33.56
N PHE A 74 -22.14 -12.13 32.56
CA PHE A 74 -23.58 -12.41 32.58
C PHE A 74 -23.94 -13.87 32.98
N TRP A 75 -22.96 -14.77 32.96
CA TRP A 75 -23.06 -16.20 33.23
C TRP A 75 -22.56 -16.65 34.62
N ASP A 76 -22.11 -15.72 35.47
CA ASP A 76 -21.23 -16.03 36.61
C ASP A 76 -21.96 -16.07 37.98
N ALA A 77 -23.20 -16.57 38.00
CA ALA A 77 -24.01 -16.71 39.21
C ALA A 77 -24.90 -17.97 39.15
N GLY A 78 -24.69 -18.94 40.04
CA GLY A 78 -25.56 -20.11 40.20
C GLY A 78 -24.84 -21.38 40.68
N GLU A 79 -25.36 -21.99 41.73
CA GLU A 79 -24.78 -23.03 42.59
C GLU A 79 -24.31 -24.36 41.92
N ALA A 80 -23.47 -25.10 42.64
CA ALA A 80 -22.64 -26.22 42.13
C ALA A 80 -23.37 -27.48 41.60
N HIS A 81 -24.71 -27.52 41.63
CA HIS A 81 -25.50 -28.55 40.92
C HIS A 81 -26.18 -28.04 39.65
N GLU A 82 -26.32 -26.73 39.46
CA GLU A 82 -26.77 -26.15 38.19
C GLU A 82 -25.59 -25.93 37.22
N ALA A 83 -24.37 -25.80 37.75
CA ALA A 83 -23.13 -25.56 37.00
C ALA A 83 -22.93 -26.50 35.80
N ASP A 84 -23.26 -27.79 35.94
CA ASP A 84 -23.13 -28.81 34.88
C ASP A 84 -24.08 -28.51 33.70
N GLY A 85 -25.34 -28.23 34.00
CA GLY A 85 -26.34 -27.80 33.01
C GLY A 85 -26.09 -26.40 32.44
N HIS A 86 -25.34 -25.53 33.13
CA HIS A 86 -24.86 -24.27 32.57
C HIS A 86 -23.68 -24.48 31.61
N ALA A 87 -22.74 -25.37 31.93
CA ALA A 87 -21.63 -25.75 31.05
C ALA A 87 -22.15 -26.38 29.74
N GLU A 88 -23.06 -27.35 29.81
CA GLU A 88 -23.67 -27.95 28.61
C GLU A 88 -24.49 -26.96 27.75
N ARG A 89 -25.17 -25.99 28.38
CA ARG A 89 -25.91 -24.95 27.64
C ARG A 89 -24.95 -23.99 26.94
N ARG A 90 -23.87 -23.60 27.62
CA ARG A 90 -22.79 -22.79 27.06
C ARG A 90 -22.10 -23.49 25.89
N ASP A 91 -21.74 -24.76 26.06
CA ASP A 91 -21.12 -25.59 25.01
C ASP A 91 -21.99 -25.73 23.76
N ARG A 92 -23.30 -25.98 23.93
CA ARG A 92 -24.26 -26.00 22.82
C ARG A 92 -24.43 -24.64 22.15
N ALA A 93 -24.56 -23.56 22.92
CA ALA A 93 -24.66 -22.20 22.36
C ALA A 93 -23.42 -21.84 21.53
N MET A 94 -22.23 -22.20 22.01
CA MET A 94 -20.95 -21.97 21.32
C MET A 94 -20.82 -22.82 20.05
N THR A 95 -21.28 -24.07 20.09
CA THR A 95 -21.33 -24.95 18.91
C THR A 95 -22.29 -24.39 17.84
N ASN A 96 -23.45 -23.86 18.26
CA ASN A 96 -24.40 -23.22 17.35
C ASN A 96 -23.82 -21.94 16.73
N LEU A 97 -23.08 -21.12 17.49
CA LEU A 97 -22.42 -19.92 16.94
C LEU A 97 -21.40 -20.27 15.86
N VAL A 98 -20.57 -21.31 16.07
CA VAL A 98 -19.63 -21.81 15.06
C VAL A 98 -20.36 -22.35 13.83
N ALA A 99 -21.53 -22.98 14.00
CA ALA A 99 -22.38 -23.38 12.88
C ALA A 99 -22.92 -22.17 12.10
N SER A 100 -23.36 -21.09 12.77
CA SER A 100 -23.79 -19.84 12.12
C SER A 100 -22.65 -19.10 11.41
N ILE A 101 -21.42 -19.16 11.91
CA ILE A 101 -20.23 -18.62 11.23
C ILE A 101 -19.91 -19.39 9.93
N LYS A 102 -20.32 -20.65 9.83
CA LYS A 102 -20.20 -21.48 8.61
C LYS A 102 -21.39 -21.40 7.66
N ASP A 103 -22.48 -20.74 8.06
CA ASP A 103 -23.73 -20.71 7.30
C ASP A 103 -23.68 -19.60 6.25
N GLU A 104 -23.40 -19.97 4.99
CA GLU A 104 -23.39 -19.05 3.84
C GLU A 104 -24.75 -18.36 3.56
N SER A 105 -25.83 -18.72 4.26
CA SER A 105 -27.08 -17.92 4.22
C SER A 105 -27.04 -16.70 5.16
N VAL A 106 -26.06 -16.63 6.06
CA VAL A 106 -25.76 -15.46 6.90
C VAL A 106 -24.76 -14.57 6.17
N ASP A 107 -25.03 -13.26 6.17
CA ASP A 107 -24.17 -12.25 5.56
C ASP A 107 -22.74 -12.28 6.12
N ALA A 108 -21.73 -12.07 5.26
CA ALA A 108 -20.31 -12.19 5.62
C ALA A 108 -19.90 -11.20 6.72
N ASP A 109 -20.39 -9.95 6.70
CA ASP A 109 -20.09 -8.95 7.75
C ASP A 109 -20.63 -9.42 9.11
N VAL A 110 -21.81 -10.06 9.11
CA VAL A 110 -22.42 -10.62 10.32
C VAL A 110 -21.61 -11.82 10.83
N ARG A 111 -21.10 -12.68 9.93
CA ARG A 111 -20.25 -13.81 10.31
C ARG A 111 -18.89 -13.38 10.87
N VAL A 112 -18.29 -12.33 10.31
CA VAL A 112 -17.11 -11.63 10.86
C VAL A 112 -17.40 -11.06 12.25
N GLN A 113 -18.54 -10.38 12.44
CA GLN A 113 -18.91 -9.87 13.77
C GLN A 113 -19.14 -11.00 14.79
N LEU A 114 -19.73 -12.12 14.39
CA LEU A 114 -19.92 -13.29 15.25
C LEU A 114 -18.59 -13.91 15.69
N ILE A 115 -17.54 -13.88 14.86
CA ILE A 115 -16.18 -14.31 15.23
C ILE A 115 -15.62 -13.41 16.35
N GLN A 116 -15.70 -12.08 16.18
CA GLN A 116 -15.23 -11.11 17.16
C GLN A 116 -15.98 -11.26 18.50
N ASP A 117 -17.31 -11.33 18.47
CA ASP A 117 -18.16 -11.50 19.65
C ASP A 117 -17.86 -12.83 20.39
N LEU A 118 -17.69 -13.92 19.64
CA LEU A 118 -17.39 -15.25 20.19
C LEU A 118 -16.04 -15.28 20.92
N VAL A 119 -15.03 -14.59 20.38
CA VAL A 119 -13.71 -14.49 21.02
C VAL A 119 -13.71 -13.54 22.21
N ASP A 120 -14.40 -12.41 22.15
CA ASP A 120 -14.50 -11.49 23.30
C ASP A 120 -15.29 -12.08 24.49
N LEU A 121 -16.31 -12.90 24.22
CA LEU A 121 -17.14 -13.53 25.26
C LEU A 121 -16.55 -14.82 25.85
N GLY A 122 -15.55 -15.43 25.20
CA GLY A 122 -15.06 -16.76 25.59
C GLY A 122 -13.56 -17.02 25.47
N GLY A 123 -12.77 -16.06 25.01
CA GLY A 123 -11.30 -16.11 25.00
C GLY A 123 -10.71 -17.31 24.26
N GLU A 124 -9.62 -17.84 24.81
CA GLU A 124 -8.86 -18.98 24.26
C GLU A 124 -9.74 -20.17 23.84
N ALA A 125 -10.62 -20.61 24.74
CA ALA A 125 -11.49 -21.76 24.48
C ALA A 125 -12.39 -21.56 23.26
N MET A 126 -12.75 -20.31 22.95
CA MET A 126 -13.57 -19.98 21.79
C MET A 126 -12.76 -19.76 20.52
N ALA A 127 -11.60 -19.11 20.61
CA ALA A 127 -10.69 -19.02 19.48
C ALA A 127 -10.31 -20.42 18.96
N LEU A 128 -10.05 -21.38 19.84
CA LEU A 128 -9.79 -22.78 19.46
C LEU A 128 -10.95 -23.46 18.70
N ARG A 129 -12.21 -23.01 18.89
CA ARG A 129 -13.38 -23.54 18.16
C ARG A 129 -13.56 -22.94 16.77
N LEU A 130 -12.72 -21.98 16.37
CA LEU A 130 -12.68 -21.44 15.02
C LEU A 130 -11.81 -22.31 14.07
N ALA A 131 -11.03 -23.26 14.58
CA ALA A 131 -10.21 -24.18 13.78
C ALA A 131 -10.96 -24.88 12.62
N PRO A 132 -12.20 -25.40 12.77
CA PRO A 132 -12.95 -25.96 11.65
C PRO A 132 -13.53 -24.91 10.69
N VAL A 133 -13.52 -23.62 11.03
CA VAL A 133 -13.91 -22.51 10.12
C VAL A 133 -12.75 -22.18 9.18
N THR A 134 -11.54 -22.00 9.71
CA THR A 134 -10.39 -21.52 8.93
C THR A 134 -9.99 -22.43 7.76
N VAL A 135 -10.13 -23.75 7.94
CA VAL A 135 -9.80 -24.78 6.94
C VAL A 135 -10.97 -25.13 5.99
N ALA A 136 -12.16 -24.59 6.22
CA ALA A 136 -13.37 -24.94 5.47
C ALA A 136 -13.43 -24.19 4.15
N SER A 137 -13.06 -24.85 3.03
CA SER A 137 -13.03 -24.24 1.69
C SER A 137 -14.38 -23.73 1.19
N GLU A 138 -15.47 -24.22 1.75
CA GLU A 138 -16.84 -23.77 1.47
C GLU A 138 -17.22 -22.46 2.16
N VAL A 139 -16.44 -22.03 3.16
CA VAL A 139 -16.65 -20.78 3.89
C VAL A 139 -15.97 -19.63 3.15
N ASP A 140 -16.63 -18.48 3.08
CA ASP A 140 -16.05 -17.25 2.55
C ASP A 140 -14.65 -16.92 3.11
N VAL A 141 -13.78 -16.40 2.25
CA VAL A 141 -12.36 -16.17 2.56
C VAL A 141 -12.17 -15.12 3.66
N GLU A 142 -12.98 -14.07 3.70
CA GLU A 142 -12.86 -13.02 4.71
C GLU A 142 -13.20 -13.58 6.10
N VAL A 143 -14.25 -14.40 6.18
CA VAL A 143 -14.64 -15.12 7.40
C VAL A 143 -13.55 -16.10 7.84
N ARG A 144 -12.91 -16.82 6.91
CA ARG A 144 -11.78 -17.72 7.21
C ARG A 144 -10.53 -16.97 7.69
N LEU A 145 -10.24 -15.82 7.10
CA LEU A 145 -9.10 -14.96 7.42
C LEU A 145 -9.25 -14.36 8.82
N GLU A 146 -10.41 -13.75 9.11
CA GLU A 146 -10.71 -13.19 10.44
C GLU A 146 -10.65 -14.26 11.54
N ALA A 147 -11.20 -15.45 11.26
CA ALA A 147 -11.11 -16.60 12.16
C ALA A 147 -9.66 -17.00 12.46
N ALA A 148 -8.78 -16.98 11.44
CA ALA A 148 -7.36 -17.31 11.60
C ALA A 148 -6.56 -16.21 12.33
N GLU A 149 -6.81 -14.92 12.04
CA GLU A 149 -6.23 -13.80 12.78
C GLU A 149 -6.62 -13.87 14.26
N HIS A 150 -7.88 -14.18 14.58
CA HIS A 150 -8.35 -14.36 15.96
C HIS A 150 -7.75 -15.59 16.66
N MET A 151 -7.59 -16.71 15.94
CA MET A 151 -6.90 -17.91 16.46
C MET A 151 -5.44 -17.64 16.83
N SER A 152 -4.73 -16.78 16.10
CA SER A 152 -3.29 -16.54 16.27
C SER A 152 -2.87 -16.12 17.69
N ARG A 153 -3.78 -15.48 18.45
CA ARG A 153 -3.56 -15.03 19.83
C ARG A 153 -3.44 -16.17 20.84
N PHE A 154 -3.95 -17.36 20.50
CA PHE A 154 -4.14 -18.47 21.43
C PHE A 154 -3.57 -19.79 20.90
N ASN A 155 -3.64 -20.03 19.59
CA ASN A 155 -3.03 -21.17 18.92
C ASN A 155 -2.32 -20.71 17.64
N LEU A 156 -1.07 -20.29 17.84
CA LEU A 156 -0.20 -19.81 16.77
C LEU A 156 0.04 -20.87 15.68
N GLY A 157 0.13 -22.16 16.04
CA GLY A 157 0.45 -23.22 15.10
C GLY A 157 -0.63 -23.42 14.04
N ASP A 158 -1.88 -23.61 14.48
CA ASP A 158 -3.00 -23.84 13.57
C ASP A 158 -3.41 -22.57 12.83
N ALA A 159 -3.26 -21.39 13.47
CA ALA A 159 -3.46 -20.10 12.81
C ALA A 159 -2.46 -19.87 11.67
N VAL A 160 -1.18 -20.17 11.87
CA VAL A 160 -0.15 -20.05 10.82
C VAL A 160 -0.45 -20.99 9.66
N GLN A 161 -0.85 -22.25 9.91
CA GLN A 161 -1.25 -23.17 8.84
C GLN A 161 -2.46 -22.67 8.05
N ALA A 162 -3.46 -22.11 8.72
CA ALA A 162 -4.62 -21.52 8.07
C ALA A 162 -4.27 -20.30 7.20
N LEU A 163 -3.46 -19.38 7.73
CA LEU A 163 -3.02 -18.19 7.00
C LEU A 163 -2.09 -18.55 5.83
N GLU A 164 -1.21 -19.55 5.98
CA GLU A 164 -0.42 -20.11 4.87
C GLU A 164 -1.31 -20.67 3.77
N ALA A 165 -2.35 -21.44 4.12
CA ALA A 165 -3.29 -21.99 3.16
C ALA A 165 -4.03 -20.87 2.38
N ILE A 166 -4.50 -19.81 3.05
CA ILE A 166 -5.17 -18.68 2.38
C ILE A 166 -4.18 -17.90 1.50
N ALA A 167 -2.96 -17.64 1.98
CA ALA A 167 -1.97 -16.84 1.25
C ALA A 167 -1.44 -17.51 -0.03
N THR A 168 -1.39 -18.85 -0.02
CA THR A 168 -0.80 -19.65 -1.11
C THR A 168 -1.81 -20.25 -2.09
N ASP A 169 -3.12 -20.17 -1.80
CA ASP A 169 -4.18 -20.66 -2.68
C ASP A 169 -4.43 -19.72 -3.87
N PRO A 170 -4.17 -20.14 -5.12
CA PRO A 170 -4.36 -19.30 -6.31
C PRO A 170 -5.85 -19.08 -6.67
N ALA A 171 -6.79 -19.82 -6.06
CA ALA A 171 -8.23 -19.55 -6.21
C ALA A 171 -8.70 -18.37 -5.34
N VAL A 172 -7.90 -17.96 -4.36
CA VAL A 172 -8.19 -16.82 -3.49
C VAL A 172 -7.79 -15.50 -4.15
N GLY A 173 -8.63 -14.47 -4.02
CA GLY A 173 -8.34 -13.13 -4.52
C GLY A 173 -7.03 -12.56 -3.95
N ASP A 174 -6.25 -11.89 -4.80
CA ASP A 174 -4.88 -11.47 -4.50
C ASP A 174 -4.75 -10.57 -3.26
N LYS A 175 -5.73 -9.72 -3.00
CA LYS A 175 -5.84 -8.91 -1.77
C LYS A 175 -5.91 -9.78 -0.51
N TYR A 176 -6.80 -10.76 -0.46
CA TYR A 176 -6.92 -11.65 0.70
C TYR A 176 -5.69 -12.53 0.88
N ARG A 177 -5.02 -12.94 -0.22
CA ARG A 177 -3.72 -13.62 -0.16
C ARG A 177 -2.65 -12.72 0.49
N LEU A 178 -2.61 -11.44 0.13
CA LEU A 178 -1.71 -10.44 0.72
C LEU A 178 -2.04 -10.16 2.19
N ASP A 179 -3.32 -10.07 2.56
CA ASP A 179 -3.73 -9.83 3.94
C ASP A 179 -3.34 -11.02 4.84
N ALA A 180 -3.58 -12.25 4.38
CA ALA A 180 -3.12 -13.47 5.06
C ALA A 180 -1.58 -13.52 5.20
N ALA A 181 -0.84 -13.22 4.12
CA ALA A 181 0.63 -13.12 4.16
C ALA A 181 1.13 -11.98 5.06
N SER A 182 0.34 -10.92 5.22
CA SER A 182 0.62 -9.80 6.12
C SER A 182 0.33 -10.13 7.58
N ALA A 183 -0.69 -10.94 7.88
CA ALA A 183 -0.98 -11.48 9.22
C ALA A 183 0.08 -12.52 9.65
N LEU A 184 0.59 -13.32 8.71
CA LEU A 184 1.79 -14.14 8.94
C LEU A 184 3.00 -13.29 9.30
N ALA A 185 3.13 -12.06 8.78
CA ALA A 185 4.30 -11.23 9.08
C ALA A 185 4.42 -10.83 10.56
N ASP A 186 3.27 -10.70 11.24
CA ASP A 186 3.21 -10.32 12.65
C ASP A 186 3.45 -11.52 13.61
N SER A 187 3.47 -12.76 13.07
CA SER A 187 3.35 -14.00 13.87
C SER A 187 4.34 -15.12 13.47
N ALA A 188 4.70 -15.22 12.19
CA ALA A 188 5.60 -16.22 11.63
C ALA A 188 6.39 -15.67 10.42
N ALA A 189 7.50 -14.95 10.70
CA ALA A 189 8.29 -14.24 9.69
C ALA A 189 8.79 -15.09 8.50
N ARG A 190 9.11 -16.38 8.71
CA ARG A 190 9.58 -17.27 7.62
C ARG A 190 8.45 -17.67 6.65
N PRO A 191 7.31 -18.22 7.11
CA PRO A 191 6.11 -18.36 6.29
C PRO A 191 5.71 -17.08 5.54
N ALA A 192 5.66 -15.95 6.26
CA ALA A 192 5.35 -14.65 5.66
C ALA A 192 6.29 -14.31 4.49
N ALA A 193 7.60 -14.46 4.69
CA ALA A 193 8.57 -14.16 3.65
C ALA A 193 8.43 -15.06 2.40
N ILE A 194 7.99 -16.31 2.57
CA ILE A 194 7.72 -17.23 1.44
C ILE A 194 6.45 -16.79 0.69
N ALA A 195 5.34 -16.59 1.40
CA ALA A 195 4.06 -16.22 0.80
C ALA A 195 4.11 -14.84 0.11
N LEU A 196 4.75 -13.85 0.74
CA LEU A 196 4.94 -12.53 0.15
C LEU A 196 5.84 -12.57 -1.10
N MET A 197 6.91 -13.38 -1.09
CA MET A 197 7.75 -13.54 -2.29
C MET A 197 6.99 -14.25 -3.42
N GLN A 198 6.15 -15.25 -3.12
CA GLN A 198 5.28 -15.88 -4.10
C GLN A 198 4.37 -14.85 -4.77
N LEU A 199 3.69 -14.00 -3.98
CA LEU A 199 2.88 -12.89 -4.50
C LEU A 199 3.67 -11.94 -5.40
N VAL A 200 4.89 -11.55 -5.02
CA VAL A 200 5.76 -10.69 -5.85
C VAL A 200 6.05 -11.32 -7.22
N THR A 201 6.28 -12.63 -7.26
CA THR A 201 6.67 -13.36 -8.49
C THR A 201 5.48 -13.87 -9.31
N ASP A 202 4.25 -13.78 -8.81
CA ASP A 202 3.04 -14.26 -9.46
C ASP A 202 2.55 -13.20 -10.49
N ASP A 203 2.72 -13.49 -11.79
CA ASP A 203 2.27 -12.60 -12.86
C ASP A 203 0.74 -12.57 -13.03
N GLY A 204 0.00 -13.46 -12.34
CA GLY A 204 -1.46 -13.38 -12.23
C GLY A 204 -1.97 -12.41 -11.16
N VAL A 205 -1.07 -11.90 -10.30
CA VAL A 205 -1.39 -10.95 -9.22
C VAL A 205 -1.23 -9.51 -9.70
N SER A 206 -2.11 -8.62 -9.25
CA SER A 206 -2.07 -7.21 -9.66
C SER A 206 -0.77 -6.52 -9.21
N GLU A 207 -0.20 -5.66 -10.06
CA GLU A 207 1.09 -5.01 -9.80
C GLU A 207 1.15 -4.27 -8.44
N TYR A 208 0.03 -3.68 -8.01
CA TYR A 208 -0.11 -3.01 -6.72
C TYR A 208 -0.04 -3.99 -5.52
N VAL A 209 -0.59 -5.20 -5.66
CA VAL A 209 -0.47 -6.25 -4.64
C VAL A 209 0.95 -6.81 -4.63
N ARG A 210 1.58 -7.01 -5.80
CA ARG A 210 3.00 -7.42 -5.90
C ARG A 210 3.92 -6.42 -5.20
N HIS A 211 3.73 -5.11 -5.46
CA HIS A 211 4.48 -4.02 -4.81
C HIS A 211 4.21 -3.92 -3.31
N SER A 212 2.96 -4.11 -2.89
CA SER A 212 2.59 -4.14 -1.47
C SER A 212 3.23 -5.32 -0.75
N ALA A 213 3.32 -6.49 -1.39
CA ALA A 213 4.02 -7.65 -0.86
C ALA A 213 5.54 -7.41 -0.74
N ALA A 214 6.16 -6.76 -1.73
CA ALA A 214 7.57 -6.35 -1.67
C ALA A 214 7.85 -5.39 -0.51
N ASN A 215 6.91 -4.48 -0.20
CA ASN A 215 7.02 -3.58 0.95
C ASN A 215 6.78 -4.29 2.29
N ALA A 216 5.80 -5.21 2.35
CA ALA A 216 5.57 -6.04 3.54
C ALA A 216 6.79 -6.93 3.88
N LEU A 217 7.53 -7.41 2.87
CA LEU A 217 8.78 -8.16 3.06
C LEU A 217 9.81 -7.39 3.88
N ARG A 218 9.87 -6.05 3.80
CA ARG A 218 10.83 -5.24 4.59
C ARG A 218 10.71 -5.48 6.10
N ARG A 219 9.52 -5.86 6.59
CA ARG A 219 9.25 -6.13 8.01
C ARG A 219 9.80 -7.47 8.49
N VAL A 220 9.93 -8.46 7.59
CA VAL A 220 10.25 -9.87 7.94
C VAL A 220 11.57 -10.36 7.37
N ASN A 221 11.99 -9.84 6.22
CA ASN A 221 13.21 -10.24 5.51
C ASN A 221 13.63 -9.12 4.54
N ARG A 222 14.43 -8.17 5.04
CA ARG A 222 14.92 -7.01 4.27
C ARG A 222 15.72 -7.39 3.00
N PRO A 223 16.64 -8.38 3.02
CA PRO A 223 17.27 -8.88 1.78
C PRO A 223 16.28 -9.41 0.75
N ALA A 224 15.23 -10.14 1.16
CA ALA A 224 14.19 -10.59 0.23
C ALA A 224 13.35 -9.42 -0.31
N ALA A 225 13.12 -8.36 0.48
CA ALA A 225 12.46 -7.15 0.01
C ALA A 225 13.26 -6.45 -1.09
N ALA A 226 14.58 -6.33 -0.94
CA ALA A 226 15.46 -5.79 -1.98
C ALA A 226 15.42 -6.63 -3.26
N MET A 227 15.47 -7.97 -3.14
CA MET A 227 15.29 -8.88 -4.29
C MET A 227 13.92 -8.70 -4.96
N ALA A 228 12.86 -8.52 -4.18
CA ALA A 228 11.51 -8.30 -4.69
C ALA A 228 11.36 -6.97 -5.43
N LEU A 229 11.86 -5.88 -4.87
CA LEU A 229 11.84 -4.56 -5.51
C LEU A 229 12.67 -4.54 -6.79
N ARG A 230 13.84 -5.20 -6.79
CA ARG A 230 14.64 -5.38 -8.01
C ARG A 230 13.92 -6.19 -9.08
N HIS A 231 13.22 -7.26 -8.71
CA HIS A 231 12.39 -8.02 -9.63
C HIS A 231 11.32 -7.12 -10.26
N LEU A 232 10.56 -6.39 -9.45
CA LEU A 232 9.49 -5.52 -9.94
C LEU A 232 10.00 -4.35 -10.80
N ALA A 233 11.11 -3.70 -10.41
CA ALA A 233 11.72 -2.60 -11.18
C ALA A 233 12.16 -3.02 -12.61
N ASN A 234 12.43 -4.32 -12.82
CA ASN A 234 12.85 -4.88 -14.11
C ASN A 234 11.77 -5.75 -14.79
N ALA A 235 10.58 -5.89 -14.20
CA ALA A 235 9.52 -6.77 -14.72
C ALA A 235 8.71 -6.06 -15.84
N PRO A 236 8.64 -6.61 -17.07
CA PRO A 236 7.97 -5.94 -18.20
C PRO A 236 6.43 -5.90 -18.09
N LEU A 237 5.84 -6.67 -17.17
CA LEU A 237 4.40 -6.65 -16.87
C LEU A 237 4.04 -5.64 -15.76
N VAL A 238 5.03 -4.97 -15.17
CA VAL A 238 4.84 -3.87 -14.21
C VAL A 238 4.93 -2.56 -14.98
N THR A 239 4.00 -1.65 -14.74
CA THR A 239 3.98 -0.33 -15.40
C THR A 239 5.27 0.43 -15.15
N ALA A 240 5.75 1.16 -16.15
CA ALA A 240 7.03 1.86 -16.07
C ALA A 240 7.09 2.87 -14.90
N ARG A 241 5.95 3.53 -14.59
CA ARG A 241 5.84 4.41 -13.41
C ARG A 241 6.03 3.65 -12.09
N LEU A 242 5.47 2.44 -11.95
CA LEU A 242 5.67 1.61 -10.76
C LEU A 242 7.08 1.00 -10.72
N ARG A 243 7.71 0.75 -11.87
CA ARG A 243 9.11 0.34 -11.97
C ARG A 243 10.07 1.42 -11.44
N ILE A 244 9.81 2.70 -11.73
CA ILE A 244 10.55 3.83 -11.13
C ILE A 244 10.41 3.80 -9.61
N ILE A 245 9.18 3.74 -9.09
CA ILE A 245 8.92 3.68 -7.63
C ILE A 245 9.63 2.49 -6.98
N CYS A 246 9.67 1.33 -7.64
CA CYS A 246 10.39 0.16 -7.13
C CYS A 246 11.91 0.38 -7.11
N ALA A 247 12.48 1.10 -8.08
CA ALA A 247 13.90 1.43 -8.13
C ALA A 247 14.28 2.50 -7.08
N GLU A 248 13.49 3.55 -6.91
CA GLU A 248 13.65 4.55 -5.83
C GLU A 248 13.68 3.86 -4.46
N GLN A 249 12.71 2.97 -4.21
CA GLN A 249 12.66 2.18 -2.98
C GLN A 249 13.84 1.21 -2.85
N LEU A 250 14.33 0.63 -3.96
CA LEU A 250 15.47 -0.27 -3.95
C LEU A 250 16.77 0.43 -3.54
N ALA A 251 16.91 1.74 -3.80
CA ALA A 251 18.12 2.49 -3.45
C ALA A 251 18.44 2.50 -1.95
N ASP A 252 17.42 2.35 -1.07
CA ASP A 252 17.58 2.14 0.38
C ASP A 252 18.40 0.88 0.75
N ASP A 253 18.52 -0.07 -0.17
CA ASP A 253 19.09 -1.40 0.05
C ASP A 253 20.21 -1.76 -0.94
N ASN A 254 20.09 -1.35 -2.20
CA ASN A 254 21.14 -1.45 -3.21
C ASN A 254 21.03 -0.32 -4.25
N LEU A 255 21.86 0.72 -4.11
CA LEU A 255 21.94 1.84 -5.03
C LEU A 255 22.36 1.43 -6.45
N GLU A 256 23.24 0.44 -6.61
CA GLU A 256 23.71 0.00 -7.94
C GLU A 256 22.58 -0.65 -8.73
N ASP A 257 21.86 -1.62 -8.13
CA ASP A 257 20.70 -2.27 -8.78
C ASP A 257 19.58 -1.26 -9.11
N ALA A 258 19.40 -0.23 -8.28
CA ALA A 258 18.44 0.85 -8.49
C ALA A 258 18.82 1.74 -9.69
N ARG A 259 20.08 2.22 -9.74
CA ARG A 259 20.64 2.96 -10.88
C ARG A 259 20.52 2.14 -12.18
N ASP A 260 20.85 0.85 -12.13
CA ASP A 260 20.75 -0.05 -13.26
C ASP A 260 19.32 -0.18 -13.80
N ALA A 261 18.32 -0.26 -12.91
CA ALA A 261 16.91 -0.33 -13.29
C ALA A 261 16.41 0.99 -13.92
N LEU A 262 16.79 2.14 -13.35
CA LEU A 262 16.44 3.45 -13.91
C LEU A 262 17.15 3.70 -15.25
N TRP A 263 18.41 3.30 -15.41
CA TRP A 263 19.12 3.42 -16.69
C TRP A 263 18.46 2.62 -17.82
N ARG A 264 17.85 1.47 -17.52
CA ARG A 264 17.06 0.69 -18.50
C ARG A 264 15.78 1.40 -18.93
N LEU A 265 15.22 2.27 -18.11
CA LEU A 265 14.09 3.13 -18.46
C LEU A 265 14.54 4.34 -19.28
N VAL A 266 15.56 5.07 -18.80
CA VAL A 266 16.14 6.24 -19.49
C VAL A 266 16.57 5.89 -20.93
N LYS A 267 17.32 4.80 -21.10
CA LYS A 267 17.83 4.31 -22.41
C LYS A 267 16.87 3.30 -23.08
N GLY A 268 15.64 3.17 -22.60
CA GLY A 268 14.66 2.18 -23.06
C GLY A 268 13.83 2.64 -24.26
N VAL A 269 13.15 1.70 -24.92
CA VAL A 269 12.15 2.05 -25.96
C VAL A 269 10.97 2.81 -25.35
N GLU A 270 10.68 2.56 -24.06
CA GLU A 270 9.59 3.19 -23.32
C GLU A 270 9.77 4.72 -23.19
N SER A 271 11.00 5.22 -22.96
CA SER A 271 11.27 6.67 -22.90
C SER A 271 11.19 7.34 -24.28
N VAL A 272 11.51 6.63 -25.35
CA VAL A 272 11.33 7.11 -26.74
C VAL A 272 9.84 7.21 -27.09
N MET A 273 9.01 6.29 -26.59
CA MET A 273 7.55 6.31 -26.79
C MET A 273 6.82 7.33 -25.90
N ASP A 274 7.27 7.51 -24.65
CA ASP A 274 6.78 8.53 -23.72
C ASP A 274 7.97 9.27 -23.08
N HIS A 275 8.23 10.46 -23.59
CA HIS A 275 9.31 11.31 -23.13
C HIS A 275 9.17 11.76 -21.66
N HIS A 276 7.96 11.80 -21.11
CA HIS A 276 7.78 12.10 -19.69
C HIS A 276 8.38 11.00 -18.82
N LEU A 277 8.27 9.73 -19.23
CA LEU A 277 8.87 8.61 -18.52
C LEU A 277 10.41 8.69 -18.49
N GLY A 278 11.03 9.14 -19.58
CA GLY A 278 12.48 9.38 -19.61
C GLY A 278 12.91 10.43 -18.58
N ILE A 279 12.18 11.56 -18.55
CA ILE A 279 12.41 12.64 -17.58
C ILE A 279 12.13 12.19 -16.14
N ASP A 280 11.02 11.47 -15.89
CA ASP A 280 10.68 10.90 -14.58
C ASP A 280 11.79 9.96 -14.08
N ALA A 281 12.34 9.11 -14.96
CA ALA A 281 13.40 8.16 -14.60
C ALA A 281 14.74 8.88 -14.33
N ALA A 282 15.03 9.98 -15.03
CA ALA A 282 16.20 10.83 -14.75
C ALA A 282 16.02 11.66 -13.46
N GLU A 283 14.79 12.12 -13.16
CA GLU A 283 14.46 12.82 -11.91
C GLU A 283 14.57 11.87 -10.69
N ALA A 284 14.03 10.65 -10.81
CA ALA A 284 14.22 9.59 -9.82
C ALA A 284 15.71 9.21 -9.65
N MET A 285 16.47 9.15 -10.75
CA MET A 285 17.91 8.90 -10.72
C MET A 285 18.62 10.00 -9.92
N HIS A 286 18.33 11.27 -10.20
CA HIS A 286 18.89 12.41 -9.46
C HIS A 286 18.52 12.39 -7.98
N GLY A 287 17.30 11.93 -7.65
CA GLY A 287 16.84 11.77 -6.27
C GLY A 287 17.61 10.74 -5.45
N ILE A 288 18.12 9.67 -6.08
CA ILE A 288 18.92 8.62 -5.41
C ILE A 288 20.44 8.81 -5.55
N ASP A 289 20.88 9.41 -6.66
CA ASP A 289 22.27 9.67 -7.02
C ASP A 289 22.35 10.94 -7.91
N PRO A 290 22.68 12.11 -7.34
CA PRO A 290 22.66 13.36 -8.06
C PRO A 290 23.56 13.39 -9.30
N GLU A 291 24.73 12.73 -9.25
CA GLU A 291 25.69 12.68 -10.36
C GLU A 291 25.14 11.81 -11.50
N ALA A 292 24.60 10.63 -11.19
CA ALA A 292 23.96 9.77 -12.18
C ALA A 292 22.70 10.41 -12.78
N GLY A 293 21.98 11.23 -12.01
CA GLY A 293 20.84 12.01 -12.50
C GLY A 293 21.24 13.10 -13.50
N VAL A 294 22.34 13.83 -13.23
CA VAL A 294 22.92 14.78 -14.19
C VAL A 294 23.34 14.05 -15.46
N GLU A 295 24.04 12.91 -15.35
CA GLU A 295 24.41 12.07 -16.51
C GLU A 295 23.16 11.63 -17.30
N ALA A 296 22.08 11.22 -16.62
CA ALA A 296 20.83 10.82 -17.26
C ALA A 296 20.17 11.97 -18.03
N TYR A 297 20.10 13.18 -17.46
CA TYR A 297 19.60 14.35 -18.19
C TYR A 297 20.51 14.72 -19.38
N SER A 298 21.83 14.69 -19.23
CA SER A 298 22.76 14.94 -20.35
C SER A 298 22.58 13.96 -21.50
N VAL A 299 22.42 12.66 -21.20
CA VAL A 299 22.12 11.64 -22.21
C VAL A 299 20.80 11.94 -22.93
N LEU A 300 19.73 12.26 -22.19
CA LEU A 300 18.42 12.54 -22.78
C LEU A 300 18.41 13.82 -23.62
N ALA A 301 19.14 14.87 -23.24
CA ALA A 301 19.18 16.12 -23.99
C ALA A 301 19.86 15.95 -25.37
N VAL A 302 20.95 15.18 -25.42
CA VAL A 302 21.73 14.99 -26.67
C VAL A 302 21.23 13.85 -27.57
N ASP A 303 20.39 12.94 -27.06
CA ASP A 303 19.85 11.83 -27.85
C ASP A 303 18.86 12.32 -28.92
N SER A 304 19.24 12.23 -30.19
CA SER A 304 18.40 12.60 -31.33
C SER A 304 17.22 11.65 -31.59
N CYS A 305 17.22 10.46 -30.98
CA CYS A 305 16.06 9.56 -30.97
C CYS A 305 15.03 9.93 -29.90
N PHE A 306 15.42 10.70 -28.87
CA PHE A 306 14.52 11.13 -27.82
C PHE A 306 13.63 12.28 -28.30
N HIS A 307 12.38 12.32 -27.85
CA HIS A 307 11.41 13.31 -28.31
C HIS A 307 11.89 14.73 -28.01
N TRP A 308 11.77 15.63 -28.99
CA TRP A 308 12.32 16.99 -28.94
C TRP A 308 11.94 17.78 -27.68
N SER A 309 10.68 17.67 -27.22
CA SER A 309 10.21 18.34 -26.01
C SER A 309 10.83 17.77 -24.73
N GLY A 310 11.18 16.48 -24.74
CA GLY A 310 11.93 15.85 -23.65
C GLY A 310 13.38 16.28 -23.65
N ARG A 311 14.00 16.44 -24.83
CA ARG A 311 15.37 16.96 -24.95
C ARG A 311 15.49 18.38 -24.37
N ILE A 312 14.54 19.26 -24.69
CA ILE A 312 14.45 20.62 -24.13
C ILE A 312 14.22 20.58 -22.61
N GLU A 313 13.28 19.77 -22.10
CA GLU A 313 13.06 19.64 -20.65
C GLU A 313 14.32 19.11 -19.94
N ALA A 314 15.04 18.15 -20.51
CA ALA A 314 16.29 17.64 -19.94
C ALA A 314 17.40 18.72 -19.89
N ALA A 315 17.59 19.48 -20.97
CA ALA A 315 18.53 20.61 -21.00
C ALA A 315 18.15 21.71 -19.99
N TYR A 316 16.87 22.03 -19.88
CA TYR A 316 16.33 22.93 -18.88
C TYR A 316 16.61 22.43 -17.45
N ARG A 317 16.42 21.14 -17.15
CA ARG A 317 16.75 20.56 -15.83
C ARG A 317 18.24 20.63 -15.52
N LEU A 318 19.13 20.37 -16.50
CA LEU A 318 20.58 20.57 -16.33
C LEU A 318 20.92 22.02 -15.96
N GLY A 319 20.32 22.98 -16.68
CA GLY A 319 20.50 24.39 -16.41
C GLY A 319 20.08 24.80 -14.99
N ARG A 320 18.92 24.31 -14.53
CA ARG A 320 18.44 24.55 -13.14
C ARG A 320 19.33 23.93 -12.07
N LEU A 321 20.04 22.86 -12.40
CA LEU A 321 21.04 22.23 -11.54
C LEU A 321 22.41 22.96 -11.57
N GLY A 322 22.52 24.06 -12.32
CA GLY A 322 23.76 24.83 -12.47
C GLY A 322 24.80 24.17 -13.38
N VAL A 323 24.40 23.18 -14.18
CA VAL A 323 25.27 22.52 -15.16
C VAL A 323 25.30 23.38 -16.42
N GLY A 324 26.47 23.94 -16.75
CA GLY A 324 26.65 24.90 -17.85
C GLY A 324 26.11 24.41 -19.19
N ASP A 325 26.34 23.12 -19.50
CA ASP A 325 25.82 22.42 -20.68
C ASP A 325 24.31 22.64 -20.89
N GLY A 326 23.51 22.84 -19.85
CA GLY A 326 22.06 23.08 -19.98
C GLY A 326 21.70 24.39 -20.68
N PHE A 327 22.43 25.48 -20.39
CA PHE A 327 22.26 26.76 -21.08
C PHE A 327 22.73 26.65 -22.54
N ASP A 328 23.92 26.07 -22.74
CA ASP A 328 24.51 25.90 -24.08
C ASP A 328 23.60 25.05 -24.98
N LEU A 329 23.05 23.94 -24.46
CA LEU A 329 22.11 23.08 -25.18
C LEU A 329 20.80 23.81 -25.54
N LEU A 330 20.21 24.59 -24.63
CA LEU A 330 19.00 25.37 -24.94
C LEU A 330 19.27 26.44 -26.00
N SER A 331 20.42 27.12 -25.94
CA SER A 331 20.87 28.07 -26.95
C SER A 331 21.08 27.40 -28.31
N ASP A 332 21.75 26.25 -28.36
CA ASP A 332 21.96 25.47 -29.59
C ASP A 332 20.62 25.02 -30.19
N PHE A 333 19.67 24.58 -29.36
CA PHE A 333 18.33 24.17 -29.81
C PHE A 333 17.53 25.34 -30.39
N ALA A 334 17.61 26.52 -29.77
CA ALA A 334 17.02 27.74 -30.31
C ALA A 334 17.63 28.17 -31.65
N CYS A 335 18.96 27.99 -31.81
CA CYS A 335 19.69 28.37 -33.01
C CYS A 335 19.51 27.39 -34.19
N ALA A 336 19.32 26.10 -33.92
CA ALA A 336 19.33 25.05 -34.94
C ALA A 336 18.12 25.10 -35.90
N GLU A 337 16.90 25.26 -35.38
CA GLU A 337 15.66 25.23 -36.18
C GLU A 337 15.10 26.64 -36.47
N GLY A 338 15.59 27.66 -35.77
CA GLY A 338 15.18 29.06 -35.93
C GLY A 338 13.86 29.43 -35.25
N VAL A 339 13.60 30.73 -35.15
CA VAL A 339 12.48 31.31 -34.36
C VAL A 339 11.10 31.10 -35.02
N GLU A 340 11.06 30.58 -36.25
CA GLU A 340 9.81 30.23 -36.94
C GLU A 340 9.38 28.78 -36.67
N ASP A 341 10.25 27.93 -36.10
CA ASP A 341 9.87 26.58 -35.67
C ASP A 341 9.43 26.53 -34.20
N VAL A 342 8.46 25.66 -33.92
CA VAL A 342 7.92 25.38 -32.59
C VAL A 342 9.02 24.84 -31.66
N TYR A 343 10.00 24.11 -32.18
CA TYR A 343 11.16 23.64 -31.41
C TYR A 343 12.01 24.81 -30.90
N GLY A 344 12.42 25.71 -31.81
CA GLY A 344 13.26 26.85 -31.48
C GLY A 344 12.57 27.80 -30.49
N LEU A 345 11.27 28.06 -30.69
CA LEU A 345 10.46 28.84 -29.75
C LEU A 345 10.35 28.20 -28.36
N ALA A 346 10.15 26.88 -28.27
CA ALA A 346 10.09 26.18 -26.99
C ALA A 346 11.45 26.15 -26.27
N ALA A 347 12.56 26.09 -27.01
CA ALA A 347 13.90 26.18 -26.44
C ALA A 347 14.18 27.59 -25.89
N LEU A 348 13.82 28.64 -26.64
CA LEU A 348 13.90 30.04 -26.19
C LEU A 348 13.05 30.30 -24.94
N ASP A 349 11.81 29.82 -24.90
CA ASP A 349 10.91 29.96 -23.75
C ASP A 349 11.54 29.38 -22.47
N ARG A 350 12.16 28.20 -22.56
CA ARG A 350 12.87 27.58 -21.42
C ARG A 350 14.20 28.24 -21.09
N LEU A 351 14.90 28.81 -22.08
CA LEU A 351 16.10 29.61 -21.83
C LEU A 351 15.76 30.88 -21.04
N PHE A 352 14.75 31.64 -21.47
CA PHE A 352 14.27 32.82 -20.74
C PHE A 352 13.75 32.45 -19.34
N GLN A 353 12.97 31.37 -19.20
CA GLN A 353 12.55 30.88 -17.88
C GLN A 353 13.76 30.61 -16.97
N LEU A 354 14.79 29.97 -17.52
CA LEU A 354 15.99 29.62 -16.77
C LEU A 354 16.82 30.85 -16.38
N GLU A 355 16.95 31.85 -17.26
CA GLU A 355 17.66 33.12 -16.97
C GLU A 355 16.94 33.98 -15.91
N ILE A 356 15.61 33.89 -15.86
CA ILE A 356 14.79 34.49 -14.79
C ILE A 356 14.99 33.73 -13.47
N GLU A 357 15.00 32.40 -13.49
CA GLU A 357 15.20 31.57 -12.29
C GLU A 357 16.64 31.64 -11.73
N SER A 358 17.65 31.83 -12.59
CA SER A 358 19.05 32.00 -12.19
C SER A 358 19.39 33.42 -11.72
N GLY A 359 18.57 34.41 -12.08
CA GLY A 359 18.85 35.83 -11.84
C GLY A 359 19.96 36.39 -12.74
N THR A 360 20.18 35.82 -13.93
CA THR A 360 21.13 36.36 -14.92
C THR A 360 20.53 37.46 -15.80
N LEU A 361 19.20 37.55 -15.86
CA LEU A 361 18.48 38.73 -16.36
C LEU A 361 18.16 39.68 -15.19
N ASP A 362 18.94 40.76 -15.05
CA ASP A 362 18.54 41.89 -14.22
C ASP A 362 17.30 42.55 -14.83
N ALA A 363 16.24 42.75 -14.04
CA ALA A 363 14.91 43.16 -14.53
C ALA A 363 14.78 44.66 -14.93
N GLU A 364 15.89 45.32 -15.29
CA GLU A 364 15.95 46.77 -15.57
C GLU A 364 16.55 47.15 -16.95
N GLU A 365 16.88 46.20 -17.83
CA GLU A 365 17.26 46.45 -19.25
C GLU A 365 16.20 45.93 -20.25
#